data_AF-A0A0X8E2B8-F1
#
_entry.id   AF-A0A0X8E2B8-F1
#
_cell.length_a   1.000
_cell.length_b   1.000
_cell.length_c   1.000
_cell.angle_alpha   90.00
_cell.angle_beta   90.00
_cell.angle_gamma   90.00
#
_symmetry.space_group_name_H-M   'P 1'
#
loop_
_entity.id
_entity.type
_entity.pdbx_description
1 polymer ?
#
loop_
_entity_poly.entity_id
_entity_poly.type
_entity_poly.pdbx_seq_one_letter_code
_entity_poly.pdbx_strand_id
1 'polypeptide(L)'
;MPARATEVAEELWARVLTELESELEIEPAAESEAELGPADSVGDDASHVSFAGSGMWSAPAQLPVLPESLRERADALYQRQNEREAELLAERADVLRHLEALRSVPRPRAAASSVYLDVSG
;
A
#
# COMPACT_ATOMS: atom_id res chain seq x y z
N MET A 1 -13.82 5.78 43.86
CA MET A 1 -12.55 5.94 43.12
C MET A 1 -12.47 5.16 41.77
N PRO A 2 -13.52 5.07 40.90
CA PRO A 2 -13.37 4.45 39.57
C PRO A 2 -13.18 5.42 38.39
N ALA A 3 -13.60 6.69 38.51
CA ALA A 3 -13.66 7.63 37.37
C ALA A 3 -12.30 7.88 36.69
N ARG A 4 -11.20 7.93 37.45
CA ARG A 4 -9.87 8.14 36.87
C ARG A 4 -9.35 6.94 36.09
N ALA A 5 -9.78 5.72 36.44
CA ALA A 5 -9.34 4.53 35.72
C ALA A 5 -10.03 4.42 34.35
N THR A 6 -11.27 4.88 34.25
CA THR A 6 -12.01 4.93 32.98
C THR A 6 -11.50 6.05 32.08
N GLU A 7 -11.15 7.22 32.63
CA GLU A 7 -10.54 8.33 31.87
C GLU A 7 -9.21 7.92 31.23
N VAL A 8 -8.32 7.27 31.99
CA VAL A 8 -7.04 6.77 31.45
C VAL A 8 -7.27 5.70 30.36
N ALA A 9 -8.26 4.82 30.53
CA ALA A 9 -8.60 3.83 29.52
C ALA A 9 -9.12 4.46 28.22
N GLU A 10 -9.96 5.50 28.33
CA GLU A 10 -10.47 6.26 27.19
C GLU A 10 -9.34 6.98 26.44
N GLU A 11 -8.41 7.63 27.15
CA GLU A 11 -7.27 8.31 26.54
C GLU A 11 -6.34 7.33 25.78
N LEU A 12 -6.08 6.16 26.36
CA LEU A 12 -5.27 5.12 25.71
C LEU A 12 -5.93 4.63 24.42
N TRP A 13 -7.23 4.31 24.48
CA TRP A 13 -7.97 3.88 23.29
C TRP A 13 -8.11 4.98 22.24
N ALA A 14 -8.37 6.22 22.65
CA ALA A 14 -8.48 7.35 21.74
C ALA A 14 -7.16 7.58 20.99
N ARG A 15 -6.01 7.45 21.66
CA ARG A 15 -4.70 7.54 21.01
C ARG A 15 -4.49 6.44 19.97
N VAL A 16 -4.77 5.19 20.32
CA VAL A 16 -4.61 4.05 19.40
C VAL A 16 -5.52 4.20 18.18
N LEU A 17 -6.78 4.59 18.37
CA LEU A 17 -7.71 4.81 17.26
C LEU A 17 -7.24 5.96 16.36
N THR A 18 -6.69 7.02 16.93
CA THR A 18 -6.17 8.17 16.16
C THR A 18 -4.94 7.79 15.36
N GLU A 19 -4.04 6.98 15.93
CA GLU A 19 -2.87 6.45 15.23
C GLU A 19 -3.28 5.57 14.04
N LEU A 20 -4.19 4.62 14.26
CA LEU A 20 -4.72 3.76 13.20
C LEU A 20 -5.48 4.52 12.11
N GLU A 21 -6.24 5.54 12.48
CA GLU A 21 -6.91 6.42 11.52
C GLU A 21 -5.88 7.18 10.68
N SER A 22 -4.83 7.72 11.30
CA SER A 22 -3.77 8.43 10.58
C SER A 22 -3.01 7.51 9.62
N GLU A 23 -2.76 6.24 9.99
CA GLU A 23 -2.13 5.28 9.09
C GLU A 23 -3.02 4.91 7.90
N LEU A 24 -4.34 4.84 8.12
CA LEU A 24 -5.29 4.55 7.05
C LEU A 24 -5.49 5.75 6.11
N GLU A 25 -5.36 6.98 6.63
CA GLU A 25 -5.42 8.23 5.86
C GLU A 25 -4.15 8.55 5.09
N ILE A 26 -3.03 7.86 5.35
CA ILE A 26 -1.86 7.89 4.46
C ILE A 26 -2.27 7.17 3.17
N GLU A 27 -3.00 7.90 2.31
CA GLU A 27 -3.14 7.57 0.90
C GLU A 27 -1.74 7.29 0.36
N PRO A 28 -1.52 6.18 -0.37
CA PRO A 28 -0.29 6.02 -1.11
C PRO A 28 -0.30 7.14 -2.15
N ALA A 29 0.49 8.18 -1.87
CA ALA A 29 0.71 9.35 -2.70
C ALA A 29 0.41 9.07 -4.18
N ALA A 30 -0.80 9.41 -4.61
CA ALA A 30 -1.16 9.51 -6.02
C ALA A 30 -0.38 10.64 -6.72
N GLU A 31 0.56 11.28 -6.02
CA GLU A 31 1.40 12.39 -6.47
C GLU A 31 2.82 11.94 -6.89
N SER A 32 3.05 10.66 -7.20
CA SER A 32 4.28 10.20 -7.87
C SER A 32 4.13 10.06 -9.39
N GLU A 33 3.19 10.80 -10.01
CA GLU A 33 3.11 10.96 -11.48
C GLU A 33 3.93 12.14 -12.03
N ALA A 34 4.69 12.85 -11.20
CA ALA A 34 5.43 14.05 -11.62
C ALA A 34 6.96 13.94 -11.56
N GLU A 35 7.56 12.80 -11.96
CA GLU A 35 8.95 12.84 -12.47
C GLU A 35 9.32 11.58 -13.28
N LEU A 36 8.68 11.41 -14.45
CA LEU A 36 9.25 10.57 -15.51
C LEU A 36 10.45 11.30 -16.13
N GLY A 37 11.59 11.25 -15.43
CA GLY A 37 12.90 11.53 -16.00
C GLY A 37 13.24 10.51 -17.10
N PRO A 38 14.06 10.88 -18.10
CA PRO A 38 14.25 10.07 -19.30
C PRO A 38 14.90 8.72 -18.98
N ALA A 39 14.27 7.67 -19.49
CA ALA A 39 14.68 6.29 -19.40
C ALA A 39 16.06 6.07 -20.04
N ASP A 40 17.09 5.89 -19.21
CA ASP A 40 18.25 5.08 -19.61
C ASP A 40 18.97 4.55 -18.37
N SER A 41 18.68 3.30 -18.01
CA SER A 41 19.57 2.38 -17.30
C SER A 41 18.83 1.07 -17.04
N VAL A 42 18.89 0.17 -18.02
CA VAL A 42 18.60 -1.26 -17.81
C VAL A 42 19.77 -1.82 -17.00
N GLY A 43 19.64 -1.75 -15.67
CA GLY A 43 20.51 -2.39 -14.70
C GLY A 43 19.73 -3.49 -13.98
N ASP A 44 20.13 -4.73 -14.24
CA ASP A 44 19.71 -5.96 -13.59
C ASP A 44 19.95 -5.88 -12.07
N ASP A 45 18.96 -5.41 -11.31
CA ASP A 45 18.89 -5.59 -9.86
C ASP A 45 17.44 -5.90 -9.46
N ALA A 46 17.03 -7.14 -9.71
CA ALA A 46 15.77 -7.70 -9.26
C ALA A 46 15.81 -8.12 -7.78
N SER A 47 16.59 -7.41 -6.95
CA SER A 47 16.64 -7.59 -5.51
C SER A 47 16.22 -6.30 -4.82
N HIS A 48 15.07 -6.35 -4.14
CA HIS A 48 14.69 -5.40 -3.11
C HIS A 48 14.20 -4.02 -3.57
N VAL A 49 13.13 -3.97 -4.38
CA VAL A 49 12.10 -2.98 -4.07
C VAL A 49 11.46 -3.45 -2.76
N SER A 50 12.07 -3.09 -1.63
CA SER A 50 11.38 -3.11 -0.35
C SER A 50 10.15 -2.24 -0.53
N PHE A 51 9.01 -2.86 -0.81
CA PHE A 51 7.75 -2.24 -0.46
C PHE A 51 7.91 -1.92 1.03
N ALA A 52 8.08 -0.64 1.36
CA ALA A 52 8.01 -0.15 2.72
C ALA A 52 6.54 -0.30 3.13
N GLY A 53 6.09 -1.55 3.25
CA GLY A 53 4.78 -1.88 3.75
C GLY A 53 4.69 -1.24 5.11
N SER A 54 3.72 -0.33 5.22
CA SER A 54 3.14 0.21 6.47
C SER A 54 3.95 -0.25 7.67
N GLY A 55 4.94 0.55 8.07
CA GLY A 55 5.93 0.17 9.08
C GLY A 55 5.25 -0.59 10.20
N MET A 56 5.58 -1.87 10.35
CA MET A 56 4.84 -2.89 11.10
C MET A 56 4.10 -2.31 12.32
N TRP A 57 2.84 -1.91 12.14
CA TRP A 57 2.01 -1.47 13.24
C TRP A 57 1.89 -2.64 14.22
N SER A 58 2.27 -2.40 15.47
CA SER A 58 2.27 -3.42 16.51
C SER A 58 1.19 -3.10 17.52
N ALA A 59 0.22 -4.00 17.65
CA ALA A 59 -0.86 -3.83 18.60
C ALA A 59 -0.29 -3.63 20.03
N PRO A 60 -0.74 -2.61 20.78
CA PRO A 60 -0.32 -2.43 22.16
C PRO A 60 -0.67 -3.65 23.00
N ALA A 61 0.31 -4.19 23.73
CA ALA A 61 0.19 -5.50 24.39
C ALA A 61 -0.87 -5.58 25.50
N GLN A 62 -1.27 -4.44 26.07
CA GLN A 62 -2.18 -4.38 27.23
C GLN A 62 -3.13 -3.19 27.06
N LEU A 63 -4.24 -3.41 26.35
CA LEU A 63 -5.34 -2.46 26.29
C LEU A 63 -6.44 -2.86 27.29
N PRO A 64 -7.00 -1.90 28.03
CA PRO A 64 -8.18 -2.15 28.85
C PRO A 64 -9.39 -2.49 27.95
N VAL A 65 -10.50 -2.93 28.55
CA VAL A 65 -11.76 -3.15 27.82
C VAL A 65 -12.15 -1.86 27.08
N LEU A 66 -12.55 -1.99 25.82
CA LEU A 66 -12.96 -0.86 24.99
C LEU A 66 -14.15 -0.12 25.63
N PRO A 67 -14.02 1.18 25.92
CA PRO A 67 -15.11 2.00 26.43
C PRO A 67 -16.27 2.08 25.42
N GLU A 68 -17.52 2.04 25.91
CA GLU A 68 -18.72 2.13 25.07
C GLU A 68 -18.76 3.43 24.25
N SER A 69 -18.23 4.53 24.81
CA SER A 69 -18.09 5.84 24.17
C SER A 69 -17.26 5.80 22.88
N LEU A 70 -16.34 4.84 22.75
CA LEU A 70 -15.45 4.70 21.60
C LEU A 70 -15.86 3.56 20.66
N ARG A 71 -16.92 2.80 20.97
CA ARG A 71 -17.36 1.64 20.18
C ARG A 71 -17.73 2.04 18.75
N GLU A 72 -18.58 3.05 18.59
CA GLU A 72 -19.01 3.50 17.26
C GLU A 72 -17.83 3.94 16.39
N ARG A 73 -16.85 4.64 16.97
CA ARG A 73 -15.63 5.05 16.26
C ARG A 73 -14.77 3.85 15.86
N ALA A 74 -14.60 2.89 16.77
CA ALA A 74 -13.86 1.67 16.48
C ALA A 74 -14.53 0.85 15.37
N ASP A 75 -15.86 0.73 15.39
CA ASP A 75 -16.63 0.04 14.35
C ASP A 75 -16.50 0.76 12.99
N ALA A 76 -16.60 2.09 12.97
CA ALA A 76 -16.42 2.88 11.76
C ALA A 76 -15.00 2.76 11.19
N LEU A 77 -13.98 2.72 12.04
CA LEU A 77 -12.59 2.46 11.62
C LEU A 77 -12.45 1.05 11.03
N TYR A 78 -13.01 0.04 11.68
CA TYR A 78 -12.97 -1.34 11.20
C TYR A 78 -13.60 -1.50 9.82
N GLN A 79 -14.74 -0.83 9.57
CA GLN A 79 -15.35 -0.87 8.23
C GLN A 79 -14.47 -0.22 7.17
N ARG A 80 -13.88 0.95 7.47
CA ARG A 80 -12.94 1.60 6.55
C ARG A 80 -11.71 0.72 6.25
N GLN A 81 -11.20 0.00 7.25
CA GLN A 81 -10.10 -0.95 7.06
C GLN A 81 -10.49 -2.10 6.11
N ASN A 82 -11.68 -2.68 6.28
CA ASN A 82 -12.17 -3.74 5.40
C ASN A 82 -12.38 -3.26 3.96
N GLU A 83 -12.93 -2.05 3.79
CA GLU A 83 -13.09 -1.42 2.48
C GLU A 83 -11.73 -1.24 1.79
N ARG A 84 -10.74 -0.75 2.53
CA ARG A 84 -9.38 -0.56 2.02
C ARG A 84 -8.69 -1.89 1.67
N GLU A 85 -8.88 -2.93 2.50
CA GLU A 85 -8.38 -4.27 2.19
C GLU A 85 -8.98 -4.79 0.89
N ALA A 86 -10.30 -4.64 0.70
CA ALA A 86 -10.98 -5.09 -0.50
C ALA A 86 -10.48 -4.37 -1.76
N GLU A 87 -10.23 -3.06 -1.67
CA GLU A 87 -9.65 -2.25 -2.75
C GLU A 87 -8.24 -2.73 -3.12
N LEU A 88 -7.36 -2.88 -2.12
CA LEU A 88 -5.98 -3.35 -2.34
C LEU A 88 -5.95 -4.77 -2.95
N LEU A 89 -6.87 -5.64 -2.55
CA LEU A 89 -7.00 -6.98 -3.15
C LEU A 89 -7.46 -6.91 -4.61
N ALA A 90 -8.37 -5.99 -4.95
CA ALA A 90 -8.81 -5.77 -6.32
C ALA A 90 -7.67 -5.23 -7.19
N GLU A 91 -6.95 -4.21 -6.73
CA GLU A 91 -5.77 -3.66 -7.42
C GLU A 91 -4.71 -4.73 -7.64
N ARG A 92 -4.42 -5.54 -6.62
CA ARG A 92 -3.48 -6.67 -6.73
C ARG A 92 -3.92 -7.65 -7.82
N ALA A 93 -5.21 -7.98 -7.89
CA ALA A 93 -5.73 -8.89 -8.91
C ALA A 93 -5.57 -8.32 -10.33
N ASP A 94 -5.78 -7.01 -10.50
CA ASP A 94 -5.62 -6.34 -11.79
C ASP A 94 -4.14 -6.25 -12.21
N VAL A 95 -3.24 -5.95 -11.28
CA VAL A 95 -1.79 -5.97 -11.53
C VAL A 95 -1.34 -7.37 -11.93
N LEU A 96 -1.80 -8.42 -11.25
CA LEU A 96 -1.47 -9.81 -11.61
C LEU A 96 -1.96 -10.16 -13.02
N ARG A 97 -3.19 -9.75 -13.38
CA ARG A 97 -3.72 -9.95 -14.74
C ARG A 97 -2.85 -9.24 -15.78
N HIS A 98 -2.39 -8.02 -15.49
CA HIS A 98 -1.49 -7.29 -16.38
C HIS A 98 -0.14 -8.00 -16.54
N LEU A 99 0.45 -8.47 -15.44
CA LEU A 99 1.70 -9.23 -15.47
C LEU A 99 1.58 -10.55 -16.23
N GLU A 100 0.45 -11.24 -16.12
CA GLU A 100 0.16 -12.44 -16.91
C GLU A 100 0.07 -12.13 -18.40
N ALA A 101 -0.61 -11.04 -18.78
CA ALA A 101 -0.66 -10.58 -20.16
C ALA A 101 0.74 -10.29 -20.71
N LEU A 102 1.59 -9.57 -19.96
CA LEU A 102 2.97 -9.30 -20.35
C LEU A 102 3.82 -10.57 -20.47
N ARG A 103 3.62 -11.55 -19.61
CA ARG A 103 4.30 -12.87 -19.71
C ARG A 103 3.89 -13.64 -20.97
N SER A 104 2.67 -13.45 -21.45
CA SER A 104 2.18 -14.12 -22.65
C SER A 104 2.77 -13.55 -23.95
N VAL A 105 3.35 -12.34 -23.91
CA VAL A 105 4.02 -11.72 -25.06
C VAL A 105 5.32 -12.47 -25.32
N PRO A 106 5.47 -13.14 -26.48
CA PRO A 106 6.73 -13.77 -26.85
C PRO A 106 7.80 -12.69 -26.94
N ARG A 107 8.85 -12.78 -26.11
CA ARG A 107 10.02 -11.93 -26.29
C ARG A 107 10.57 -12.21 -27.69
N PRO A 108 10.65 -11.24 -28.60
CA PRO A 108 11.26 -11.47 -29.89
C PRO A 108 12.68 -11.95 -29.63
N ARG A 109 12.96 -13.22 -29.99
CA ARG A 109 14.29 -13.79 -30.01
C ARG A 109 15.13 -12.82 -30.82
N ALA A 110 16.12 -12.20 -30.17
CA ALA A 110 16.99 -11.16 -30.70
C ALA A 110 17.00 -11.14 -32.23
N ALA A 111 16.45 -10.08 -32.81
CA ALA A 111 16.66 -9.78 -34.22
C ALA A 111 18.17 -9.62 -34.42
N ALA A 112 18.84 -10.71 -34.77
CA ALA A 112 20.25 -10.73 -35.14
C ALA A 112 20.50 -10.00 -36.49
N SER A 113 19.54 -9.23 -36.97
CA SER A 113 19.64 -8.39 -38.15
C SER A 113 18.77 -7.16 -37.97
N SER A 114 19.30 -6.14 -37.30
CA SER A 114 18.88 -4.76 -37.55
C SER A 114 19.24 -4.44 -39.00
N VAL A 115 18.25 -4.52 -39.89
CA VAL A 115 18.40 -4.17 -41.30
C VAL A 115 18.31 -2.65 -41.40
N TYR A 116 19.46 -1.98 -41.51
CA TYR A 116 19.52 -0.59 -41.96
C TYR A 116 19.29 -0.59 -43.48
N LEU A 117 18.09 -0.19 -43.90
CA LEU A 117 17.83 0.22 -45.27
C LEU A 117 18.48 1.59 -45.46
N ASP A 118 19.73 1.60 -45.90
CA ASP A 118 20.37 2.82 -46.40
C ASP A 118 19.75 3.16 -47.75
N VAL A 119 18.85 4.15 -47.75
CA VAL A 119 18.23 4.66 -48.96
C VAL A 119 19.20 5.67 -49.58
N SER A 120 20.17 5.15 -50.32
CA SER A 120 20.93 5.95 -51.28
C SER A 120 20.19 5.93 -52.62
N GLY A 121 19.47 7.01 -52.90
CA GLY A 121 18.88 7.34 -54.19
C GLY A 121 19.28 8.75 -54.59
#